data_AF-A0AAP2CHM5-F1
#
_entry.id   AF-A0AAP2CHM5-F1
#
_cell.length_a   1.000
_cell.length_b   1.000
_cell.length_c   1.000
_cell.angle_alpha   90.00
_cell.angle_beta   90.00
_cell.angle_gamma   90.00
#
_symmetry.space_group_name_H-M   'P 1'
#
loop_
_entity.id
_entity.type
_entity.pdbx_description
1 polymer ?
#
loop_
_entity_poly.entity_id
_entity_poly.type
_entity_poly.pdbx_seq_one_letter_code
_entity_poly.pdbx_strand_id
1 'polypeptide(L)'
;MKLSISSNVHLVEPGDFEPADHWYPRALNSQIHPLVAAFLNLNHDQMAARFCRLNPRADHETVMKLLKYQPKYFRWSGTDLMHVTNNQGLRKLTLIETNSCPSGQKSMPLLDFSFEHGGYRRLIEKTFKPMVEKHQEEGALAVIYDKNPMENVGYAATIAEVFGQNVYLAQYKLGDKDAPVEFRDGKMFVRGEKEEWVEIKAAFRYVTQEPWTRIPKHSKTLLLNPIEACLAGGRNKEVASEAYDRFNEEFESKGISIFTPKTYRNVPYGELQSYFEKMGGSMVIKVPDSNAGQGVYTVVNQKEMDFALAELAHDPDEVFIIQELIHSNYTEGKDPADTWYHLGTIPDSKGRSFAFDLRMMMHATEDGMRPLAIYSRKSGFPLNQPLPEDMNSWEVYGTNLSIKGDDGWTYADERLILFDVRNFALLGLGIDELIRGFIQSIMAVYAIDQNAIHTFDKEASIV
;
A
#
# COMPACT_ATOMS: atom_id res chain seq x y z
N MET A 1 17.78 -10.54 -15.65
CA MET A 1 18.38 -9.19 -15.65
C MET A 1 19.43 -9.11 -16.75
N LYS A 2 18.98 -8.96 -18.01
CA LYS A 2 19.86 -8.78 -19.19
C LYS A 2 20.11 -7.31 -19.53
N LEU A 3 19.44 -6.39 -18.84
CA LEU A 3 19.86 -4.99 -18.80
C LEU A 3 21.12 -4.93 -17.93
N SER A 4 22.26 -4.64 -18.57
CA SER A 4 23.45 -4.18 -17.87
C SER A 4 23.08 -2.87 -17.19
N ILE A 5 22.62 -2.95 -15.94
CA ILE A 5 22.31 -1.80 -15.10
C ILE A 5 23.66 -1.06 -14.90
N SER A 6 23.98 -0.10 -15.76
CA SER A 6 24.92 0.99 -15.48
C SER A 6 24.69 1.51 -14.04
N SER A 7 25.69 2.05 -13.37
CA SER A 7 25.57 2.26 -11.92
C SER A 7 24.42 3.18 -11.48
N ASN A 8 23.88 4.04 -12.36
CA ASN A 8 22.94 5.10 -11.96
C ASN A 8 21.72 5.33 -12.88
N VAL A 9 21.83 5.21 -14.22
CA VAL A 9 20.74 5.49 -15.18
C VAL A 9 20.77 4.54 -16.38
N HIS A 10 19.60 4.07 -16.81
CA HIS A 10 19.41 3.30 -18.05
C HIS A 10 18.43 3.97 -18.97
N LEU A 11 18.74 3.94 -20.25
CA LEU A 11 17.75 4.18 -21.28
C LEU A 11 17.01 2.89 -21.56
N VAL A 12 15.68 2.90 -21.44
CA VAL A 12 14.80 1.77 -21.73
C VAL A 12 14.05 2.04 -23.03
N GLU A 13 14.11 1.11 -23.97
CA GLU A 13 13.56 1.25 -25.32
C GLU A 13 12.24 0.46 -25.47
N PRO A 14 11.37 0.84 -26.42
CA PRO A 14 10.23 0.01 -26.80
C PRO A 14 10.68 -1.41 -27.18
N GLY A 15 9.97 -2.44 -26.71
CA GLY A 15 10.36 -3.84 -26.89
C GLY A 15 11.28 -4.44 -25.81
N ASP A 16 11.77 -3.67 -24.83
CA ASP A 16 12.64 -4.17 -23.75
C ASP A 16 11.91 -4.98 -22.65
N PHE A 17 10.58 -5.12 -22.73
CA PHE A 17 9.81 -5.81 -21.69
C PHE A 17 10.05 -7.33 -21.76
N GLU A 18 10.67 -7.89 -20.72
CA GLU A 18 10.88 -9.32 -20.55
C GLU A 18 10.09 -9.81 -19.32
N PRO A 19 9.02 -10.60 -19.49
CA PRO A 19 8.18 -11.05 -18.38
C PRO A 19 8.98 -11.72 -17.25
N ALA A 20 9.99 -12.53 -17.57
CA ALA A 20 10.78 -13.22 -16.55
C ALA A 20 11.56 -12.27 -15.62
N ASP A 21 11.80 -11.02 -16.04
CA ASP A 21 12.51 -10.01 -15.25
C ASP A 21 11.59 -9.16 -14.35
N HIS A 22 10.25 -9.26 -14.49
CA HIS A 22 9.28 -8.35 -13.85
C HIS A 22 8.22 -9.02 -12.99
N TRP A 23 8.10 -10.35 -13.06
CA TRP A 23 7.14 -11.14 -12.30
C TRP A 23 7.86 -12.15 -11.40
N TYR A 24 7.27 -12.49 -10.25
CA TYR A 24 7.72 -13.68 -9.56
C TYR A 24 7.44 -14.91 -10.43
N PRO A 25 8.37 -15.87 -10.56
CA PRO A 25 8.15 -17.08 -11.34
C PRO A 25 6.87 -17.81 -10.95
N ARG A 26 6.53 -17.83 -9.66
CA ARG A 26 5.26 -18.39 -9.17
C ARG A 26 4.03 -17.64 -9.69
N ALA A 27 4.06 -16.31 -9.76
CA ALA A 27 2.94 -15.51 -10.27
C ALA A 27 2.77 -15.68 -11.78
N LEU A 28 3.88 -15.65 -12.54
CA LEU A 28 3.88 -15.80 -14.00
C LEU A 28 3.35 -17.17 -14.45
N ASN A 29 3.63 -18.22 -13.67
CA ASN A 29 3.21 -19.60 -13.96
C ASN A 29 1.90 -20.01 -13.27
N SER A 30 1.20 -19.07 -12.62
CA SER A 30 -0.06 -19.32 -11.92
C SER A 30 -1.27 -18.83 -12.73
N GLN A 31 -2.38 -19.57 -12.64
CA GLN A 31 -3.66 -19.16 -13.21
C GLN A 31 -4.46 -18.39 -12.16
N ILE A 32 -4.90 -17.18 -12.51
CA ILE A 32 -5.77 -16.37 -11.65
C ILE A 32 -7.02 -17.15 -11.23
N HIS A 33 -7.45 -16.99 -9.97
CA HIS A 33 -8.69 -17.62 -9.51
C HIS A 33 -9.91 -16.98 -10.22
N PRO A 34 -10.90 -17.75 -10.72
CA PRO A 34 -12.03 -17.21 -11.48
C PRO A 34 -12.84 -16.12 -10.76
N LEU A 35 -13.04 -16.26 -9.44
CA LEU A 35 -13.72 -15.24 -8.63
C LEU A 35 -12.95 -13.92 -8.60
N VAL A 36 -11.61 -13.99 -8.53
CA VAL A 36 -10.74 -12.82 -8.51
C VAL A 36 -10.75 -12.15 -9.89
N ALA A 37 -10.68 -12.94 -10.96
CA ALA A 37 -10.84 -12.43 -12.33
C ALA A 37 -12.21 -11.75 -12.53
N ALA A 38 -13.28 -12.33 -12.00
CA ALA A 38 -14.62 -11.72 -12.04
C ALA A 38 -14.65 -10.39 -11.26
N PHE A 39 -14.10 -10.36 -10.04
CA PHE A 39 -14.01 -9.14 -9.22
C PHE A 39 -13.28 -7.99 -9.95
N LEU A 40 -12.16 -8.28 -10.60
CA LEU A 40 -11.39 -7.26 -11.36
C LEU A 40 -12.14 -6.70 -12.57
N ASN A 41 -13.16 -7.41 -13.07
CA ASN A 41 -13.97 -7.03 -14.22
C ASN A 41 -15.35 -6.46 -13.85
N LEU A 42 -15.75 -6.47 -12.58
CA LEU A 42 -17.02 -5.87 -12.15
C LEU A 42 -17.05 -4.38 -12.51
N ASN A 43 -18.21 -3.89 -12.96
CA ASN A 43 -18.44 -2.45 -13.14
C ASN A 43 -18.88 -1.78 -11.83
N HIS A 44 -18.87 -0.45 -11.81
CA HIS A 44 -19.21 0.31 -10.59
C HIS A 44 -20.65 0.08 -10.12
N ASP A 45 -21.62 -0.02 -11.04
CA ASP A 45 -23.03 -0.26 -10.67
C ASP A 45 -23.19 -1.62 -9.98
N GLN A 46 -22.52 -2.67 -10.48
CA GLN A 46 -22.50 -3.99 -9.85
C GLN A 46 -21.89 -3.94 -8.45
N MET A 47 -20.75 -3.24 -8.29
CA MET A 47 -20.09 -3.09 -6.99
C MET A 47 -20.96 -2.33 -5.99
N ALA A 48 -21.50 -1.17 -6.38
CA ALA A 48 -22.33 -0.35 -5.52
C ALA A 48 -23.63 -1.04 -5.12
N ALA A 49 -24.34 -1.64 -6.07
CA ALA A 49 -25.57 -2.37 -5.81
C ALA A 49 -25.32 -3.54 -4.84
N ARG A 50 -24.25 -4.32 -5.06
CA ARG A 50 -23.90 -5.43 -4.17
C ARG A 50 -23.49 -4.94 -2.78
N PHE A 51 -22.68 -3.89 -2.69
CA PHE A 51 -22.24 -3.31 -1.43
C PHE A 51 -23.41 -2.76 -0.61
N CYS A 52 -24.31 -1.98 -1.21
CA CYS A 52 -25.47 -1.42 -0.50
C CYS A 52 -26.47 -2.50 -0.08
N ARG A 53 -26.59 -3.59 -0.85
CA ARG A 53 -27.40 -4.76 -0.43
C ARG A 53 -26.88 -5.41 0.84
N LEU A 54 -25.57 -5.46 1.02
CA LEU A 54 -24.91 -6.04 2.21
C LEU A 54 -24.75 -5.03 3.35
N ASN A 55 -24.91 -3.74 3.06
CA ASN A 55 -24.84 -2.64 4.01
C ASN A 55 -26.06 -1.73 3.83
N PRO A 56 -27.26 -2.12 4.33
CA PRO A 56 -28.52 -1.44 4.02
C PRO A 56 -28.60 0.03 4.46
N ARG A 57 -27.68 0.49 5.31
CA ARG A 57 -27.58 1.90 5.73
C ARG A 57 -26.74 2.74 4.77
N ALA A 58 -25.94 2.11 3.91
CA ALA A 58 -25.07 2.81 2.98
C ALA A 58 -25.89 3.50 1.88
N ASP A 59 -25.61 4.78 1.67
CA ASP A 59 -26.21 5.57 0.61
C ASP A 59 -25.60 5.22 -0.76
N HIS A 60 -26.43 4.72 -1.68
CA HIS A 60 -25.98 4.22 -2.98
C HIS A 60 -25.36 5.33 -3.84
N GLU A 61 -25.91 6.55 -3.82
CA GLU A 61 -25.37 7.66 -4.61
C GLU A 61 -23.99 8.06 -4.13
N THR A 62 -23.78 8.12 -2.82
CA THR A 62 -22.48 8.36 -2.19
C THR A 62 -21.47 7.28 -2.59
N VAL A 63 -21.83 6.00 -2.50
CA VAL A 63 -20.94 4.89 -2.90
C VAL A 63 -20.57 4.98 -4.38
N MET A 64 -21.52 5.32 -5.24
CA MET A 64 -21.25 5.54 -6.68
C MET A 64 -20.34 6.74 -6.93
N LYS A 65 -20.50 7.84 -6.19
CA LYS A 65 -19.61 9.01 -6.28
C LYS A 65 -18.18 8.65 -5.90
N LEU A 66 -18.00 7.85 -4.83
CA LEU A 66 -16.68 7.36 -4.41
C LEU A 66 -16.06 6.45 -5.47
N LEU A 67 -16.82 5.50 -6.04
CA LEU A 67 -16.34 4.63 -7.12
C LEU A 67 -15.92 5.42 -8.36
N LYS A 68 -16.67 6.46 -8.71
CA LYS A 68 -16.38 7.36 -9.85
C LYS A 68 -15.35 8.44 -9.54
N TYR A 69 -14.87 8.53 -8.30
CA TYR A 69 -13.93 9.56 -7.87
C TYR A 69 -12.62 9.46 -8.66
N GLN A 70 -12.09 10.62 -9.05
CA GLN A 70 -10.80 10.74 -9.71
C GLN A 70 -9.89 11.63 -8.85
N PRO A 71 -9.03 11.01 -8.03
CA PRO A 71 -8.10 11.74 -7.17
C PRO A 71 -7.27 12.78 -7.92
N LYS A 72 -7.01 13.92 -7.28
CA LYS A 72 -6.12 14.94 -7.82
C LYS A 72 -4.66 14.55 -7.60
N TYR A 73 -4.32 14.18 -6.37
CA TYR A 73 -2.97 13.85 -5.93
C TYR A 73 -2.74 12.34 -5.81
N PHE A 74 -3.73 11.57 -5.37
CA PHE A 74 -3.53 10.18 -4.96
C PHE A 74 -4.11 9.14 -5.95
N ARG A 75 -3.57 9.12 -7.17
CA ARG A 75 -4.12 8.35 -8.30
C ARG A 75 -3.73 6.88 -8.37
N TRP A 76 -2.63 6.49 -7.73
CA TRP A 76 -2.19 5.10 -7.65
C TRP A 76 -1.90 4.72 -6.20
N SER A 77 -2.55 3.70 -5.68
CA SER A 77 -2.54 3.46 -4.23
C SER A 77 -2.64 1.98 -3.90
N GLY A 78 -2.17 1.63 -2.71
CA GLY A 78 -2.32 0.29 -2.16
C GLY A 78 -2.65 0.33 -0.68
N THR A 79 -3.64 -0.43 -0.27
CA THR A 79 -4.06 -0.54 1.13
C THR A 79 -3.72 -1.92 1.69
N ASP A 80 -3.28 -1.97 2.93
CA ASP A 80 -3.16 -3.22 3.68
C ASP A 80 -4.38 -3.38 4.56
N LEU A 81 -5.12 -4.47 4.33
CA LEU A 81 -6.33 -4.83 5.06
C LEU A 81 -6.08 -6.12 5.85
N MET A 82 -6.69 -6.27 7.01
CA MET A 82 -6.69 -7.55 7.75
C MET A 82 -8.12 -8.07 7.89
N HIS A 83 -8.31 -9.37 7.68
CA HIS A 83 -9.62 -10.01 7.84
C HIS A 83 -9.84 -10.37 9.32
N VAL A 84 -10.82 -9.72 9.92
CA VAL A 84 -11.11 -9.83 11.35
C VAL A 84 -12.55 -10.26 11.60
N THR A 85 -12.77 -10.86 12.77
CA THR A 85 -14.08 -11.20 13.28
C THR A 85 -14.20 -10.79 14.74
N ASN A 86 -15.43 -10.60 15.21
CA ASN A 86 -15.72 -10.43 16.63
C ASN A 86 -16.51 -11.63 17.19
N ASN A 87 -16.82 -11.60 18.48
CA ASN A 87 -17.50 -12.70 19.16
C ASN A 87 -18.98 -12.87 18.75
N GLN A 88 -19.55 -11.86 18.07
CA GLN A 88 -20.87 -11.95 17.45
C GLN A 88 -20.84 -12.62 16.06
N GLY A 89 -19.64 -13.02 15.59
CA GLY A 89 -19.44 -13.59 14.26
C GLY A 89 -19.51 -12.57 13.12
N LEU A 90 -19.48 -11.27 13.44
CA LEU A 90 -19.39 -10.23 12.42
C LEU A 90 -17.99 -10.24 11.84
N ARG A 91 -17.90 -10.23 10.50
CA ARG A 91 -16.63 -10.18 9.77
C ARG A 91 -16.44 -8.81 9.14
N LYS A 92 -15.22 -8.28 9.25
CA LYS A 92 -14.80 -7.03 8.62
C LYS A 92 -13.40 -7.16 8.05
N LEU A 93 -13.12 -6.32 7.07
CA LEU A 93 -11.75 -6.01 6.67
C LEU A 93 -11.39 -4.72 7.40
N THR A 94 -10.35 -4.74 8.21
CA THR A 94 -9.85 -3.54 8.90
C THR A 94 -8.66 -2.96 8.15
N LEU A 95 -8.65 -1.65 7.95
CA LEU A 95 -7.60 -0.93 7.27
C LEU A 95 -6.42 -0.67 8.22
N ILE A 96 -5.25 -1.14 7.83
CA ILE A 96 -4.02 -1.00 8.62
C ILE A 96 -3.17 0.17 8.14
N GLU A 97 -3.00 0.30 6.82
CA GLU A 97 -2.24 1.38 6.19
C GLU A 97 -2.64 1.60 4.73
N THR A 98 -2.35 2.80 4.22
CA THR A 98 -2.53 3.19 2.81
C THR A 98 -1.22 3.75 2.28
N ASN A 99 -0.84 3.34 1.06
CA ASN A 99 0.50 3.55 0.50
C ASN A 99 0.44 4.25 -0.87
N SER A 100 1.26 5.30 -1.04
CA SER A 100 1.34 6.11 -2.27
C SER A 100 2.36 5.66 -3.32
N CYS A 101 3.18 4.65 -2.99
CA CYS A 101 4.01 3.92 -3.95
C CYS A 101 3.94 2.42 -3.61
N PRO A 102 2.80 1.76 -3.86
CA PRO A 102 2.61 0.36 -3.50
C PRO A 102 3.40 -0.58 -4.42
N SER A 103 3.99 -1.64 -3.87
CA SER A 103 4.46 -2.81 -4.63
C SER A 103 3.37 -3.85 -4.75
N GLY A 104 3.36 -4.63 -5.82
CA GLY A 104 2.51 -5.82 -5.86
C GLY A 104 2.21 -6.41 -7.21
N GLN A 105 2.52 -5.73 -8.32
CA GLN A 105 2.25 -6.25 -9.65
C GLN A 105 2.96 -7.59 -9.84
N LYS A 106 4.25 -7.66 -9.50
CA LYS A 106 5.06 -8.90 -9.54
C LYS A 106 4.47 -10.10 -8.78
N SER A 107 3.49 -9.88 -7.89
CA SER A 107 2.80 -10.90 -7.08
C SER A 107 1.39 -11.24 -7.55
N MET A 108 0.91 -10.61 -8.62
CA MET A 108 -0.43 -10.82 -9.16
C MET A 108 -0.36 -11.75 -10.38
N PRO A 109 -1.06 -12.91 -10.39
CA PRO A 109 -1.21 -13.70 -11.60
C PRO A 109 -1.81 -12.88 -12.75
N LEU A 110 -1.37 -13.13 -13.98
CA LEU A 110 -1.91 -12.43 -15.15
C LEU A 110 -3.41 -12.70 -15.30
N LEU A 111 -4.19 -11.66 -15.60
CA LEU A 111 -5.60 -11.81 -15.94
C LEU A 111 -5.77 -12.52 -17.29
N ASP A 112 -4.84 -12.27 -18.21
CA ASP A 112 -4.82 -12.84 -19.54
C ASP A 112 -3.34 -13.09 -19.93
N PHE A 113 -3.03 -14.34 -20.25
CA PHE A 113 -1.67 -14.79 -20.60
C PHE A 113 -1.19 -14.22 -21.94
N SER A 114 -2.10 -13.80 -22.82
CA SER A 114 -1.73 -13.14 -24.08
C SER A 114 -1.26 -11.70 -23.88
N PHE A 115 -1.47 -11.12 -22.69
CA PHE A 115 -1.05 -9.76 -22.35
C PHE A 115 -0.03 -9.77 -21.20
N GLU A 116 1.22 -10.07 -21.55
CA GLU A 116 2.32 -10.32 -20.60
C GLU A 116 2.69 -9.11 -19.71
N HIS A 117 2.31 -7.90 -20.14
CA HIS A 117 2.48 -6.68 -19.34
C HIS A 117 1.45 -6.57 -18.20
N GLY A 118 0.37 -7.36 -18.23
CA GLY A 118 -0.62 -7.49 -17.17
C GLY A 118 -1.06 -6.15 -16.54
N GLY A 119 -0.96 -6.07 -15.22
CA GLY A 119 -1.34 -4.88 -14.45
C GLY A 119 -0.44 -3.66 -14.66
N TYR A 120 0.82 -3.83 -15.11
CA TYR A 120 1.67 -2.70 -15.47
C TYR A 120 1.02 -1.88 -16.57
N ARG A 121 0.65 -2.53 -17.69
CA ARG A 121 0.03 -1.86 -18.85
C ARG A 121 -1.30 -1.23 -18.52
N ARG A 122 -2.13 -1.88 -17.70
CA ARG A 122 -3.40 -1.30 -17.22
C ARG A 122 -3.19 0.02 -16.47
N LEU A 123 -2.21 0.08 -15.57
CA LEU A 123 -1.89 1.31 -14.84
C LEU A 123 -1.38 2.40 -15.79
N ILE A 124 -0.44 2.06 -16.67
CA ILE A 124 0.16 3.03 -17.58
C ILE A 124 -0.87 3.57 -18.58
N GLU A 125 -1.62 2.70 -19.27
CA GLU A 125 -2.57 3.14 -20.30
C GLU A 125 -3.78 3.88 -19.74
N LYS A 126 -4.30 3.48 -18.57
CA LYS A 126 -5.55 4.03 -18.04
C LYS A 126 -5.36 5.15 -17.01
N THR A 127 -4.14 5.34 -16.49
CA THR A 127 -3.84 6.37 -15.49
C THR A 127 -2.69 7.28 -15.95
N PHE A 128 -1.49 6.74 -16.12
CA PHE A 128 -0.31 7.58 -16.36
C PHE A 128 -0.36 8.28 -17.72
N LYS A 129 -0.68 7.55 -18.80
CA LYS A 129 -0.77 8.10 -20.16
C LYS A 129 -1.77 9.26 -20.27
N PRO A 130 -3.03 9.14 -19.82
CA PRO A 130 -3.96 10.26 -19.82
C PRO A 130 -3.46 11.47 -19.02
N MET A 131 -2.69 11.27 -17.95
CA MET A 131 -2.09 12.39 -17.21
C MET A 131 -1.00 13.07 -18.01
N VAL A 132 -0.10 12.30 -18.65
CA VAL A 132 0.99 12.82 -19.49
C VAL A 132 0.42 13.58 -20.69
N GLU A 133 -0.58 13.04 -21.37
CA GLU A 133 -1.20 13.67 -22.56
C GLU A 133 -1.90 15.00 -22.24
N LYS A 134 -2.36 15.17 -20.99
CA LYS A 134 -2.99 16.42 -20.51
C LYS A 134 -1.98 17.41 -19.92
N HIS A 135 -0.71 17.01 -19.77
CA HIS A 135 0.33 17.82 -19.16
C HIS A 135 1.11 18.60 -20.23
N GLN A 136 1.33 19.89 -20.01
CA GLN A 136 1.84 20.81 -21.03
C GLN A 136 3.37 20.93 -21.07
N GLU A 137 4.08 20.31 -20.13
CA GLU A 137 5.53 20.38 -20.08
C GLU A 137 6.18 19.55 -21.18
N GLU A 138 7.31 20.05 -21.70
CA GLU A 138 8.14 19.36 -22.68
C GLU A 138 9.27 18.57 -22.03
N GLY A 139 9.83 17.61 -22.78
CA GLY A 139 10.94 16.77 -22.31
C GLY A 139 10.68 15.27 -22.44
N ALA A 140 11.60 14.48 -21.89
CA ALA A 140 11.56 13.02 -21.92
C ALA A 140 10.67 12.43 -20.81
N LEU A 141 10.47 11.11 -20.86
CA LEU A 141 9.81 10.35 -19.81
C LEU A 141 10.84 9.67 -18.92
N ALA A 142 10.51 9.50 -17.64
CA ALA A 142 11.36 8.79 -16.70
C ALA A 142 10.62 7.86 -15.75
N VAL A 143 11.36 6.93 -15.15
CA VAL A 143 11.00 6.21 -13.93
C VAL A 143 12.09 6.48 -12.91
N ILE A 144 11.72 7.00 -11.74
CA ILE A 144 12.66 7.24 -10.64
C ILE A 144 12.34 6.32 -9.47
N TYR A 145 13.35 5.67 -8.89
CA TYR A 145 13.13 4.68 -7.84
C TYR A 145 14.28 4.61 -6.83
N ASP A 146 13.99 4.22 -5.59
CA ASP A 146 15.03 4.00 -4.57
C ASP A 146 15.17 2.54 -4.11
N LYS A 147 14.20 1.68 -4.46
CA LYS A 147 14.20 0.25 -4.18
C LYS A 147 13.33 -0.51 -5.18
N ASN A 148 13.30 -1.85 -5.06
CA ASN A 148 12.45 -2.73 -5.87
C ASN A 148 12.69 -2.59 -7.39
N PRO A 149 13.92 -2.83 -7.89
CA PRO A 149 14.23 -2.67 -9.31
C PRO A 149 13.35 -3.55 -10.22
N MET A 150 12.93 -4.74 -9.77
CA MET A 150 12.08 -5.67 -10.52
C MET A 150 10.81 -4.99 -11.09
N GLU A 151 10.02 -4.31 -10.24
CA GLU A 151 8.81 -3.64 -10.72
C GLU A 151 9.13 -2.34 -11.46
N ASN A 152 10.18 -1.61 -11.06
CA ASN A 152 10.53 -0.33 -11.68
C ASN A 152 11.06 -0.44 -13.10
N VAL A 153 11.84 -1.49 -13.38
CA VAL A 153 12.22 -1.83 -14.76
C VAL A 153 10.96 -2.22 -15.56
N GLY A 154 10.05 -3.00 -14.97
CA GLY A 154 8.79 -3.37 -15.61
C GLY A 154 7.90 -2.17 -15.94
N TYR A 155 7.80 -1.19 -15.03
CA TYR A 155 7.12 0.08 -15.31
C TYR A 155 7.81 0.86 -16.43
N ALA A 156 9.15 0.99 -16.41
CA ALA A 156 9.89 1.71 -17.44
C ALA A 156 9.71 1.09 -18.83
N ALA A 157 9.86 -0.23 -18.95
CA ALA A 157 9.67 -0.95 -20.21
C ALA A 157 8.22 -0.85 -20.71
N THR A 158 7.24 -0.95 -19.81
CA THR A 158 5.83 -0.75 -20.17
C THR A 158 5.54 0.68 -20.64
N ILE A 159 6.14 1.69 -20.00
CA ILE A 159 6.00 3.08 -20.43
C ILE A 159 6.63 3.27 -21.81
N ALA A 160 7.83 2.71 -22.04
CA ALA A 160 8.49 2.81 -23.34
C ALA A 160 7.63 2.23 -24.46
N GLU A 161 7.06 1.04 -24.24
CA GLU A 161 6.14 0.38 -25.17
C GLU A 161 4.85 1.19 -25.43
N VAL A 162 4.18 1.66 -24.36
CA VAL A 162 2.88 2.37 -24.47
C VAL A 162 3.00 3.74 -25.15
N PHE A 163 4.15 4.40 -25.01
CA PHE A 163 4.41 5.71 -25.62
C PHE A 163 5.23 5.63 -26.91
N GLY A 164 5.82 4.49 -27.26
CA GLY A 164 6.67 4.33 -28.44
C GLY A 164 7.91 5.22 -28.41
N GLN A 165 8.45 5.53 -27.22
CA GLN A 165 9.63 6.39 -27.05
C GLN A 165 10.48 5.90 -25.87
N ASN A 166 11.75 6.30 -25.84
CA ASN A 166 12.67 5.87 -24.80
C ASN A 166 12.33 6.50 -23.44
N VAL A 167 12.62 5.76 -22.37
CA VAL A 167 12.34 6.15 -20.97
C VAL A 167 13.63 6.08 -20.16
N TYR A 168 13.91 7.14 -19.40
CA TYR A 168 15.03 7.17 -18.47
C TYR A 168 14.67 6.46 -17.17
N LEU A 169 15.33 5.35 -16.86
CA LEU A 169 15.22 4.66 -15.58
C LEU A 169 16.39 5.10 -14.68
N ALA A 170 16.10 5.90 -13.64
CA ALA A 170 17.12 6.48 -12.77
C ALA A 170 16.92 6.09 -11.30
N GLN A 171 17.99 5.66 -10.66
CA GLN A 171 17.97 5.35 -9.24
C GLN A 171 18.16 6.62 -8.40
N TYR A 172 17.27 6.89 -7.43
CA TYR A 172 17.27 8.12 -6.63
C TYR A 172 17.22 7.85 -5.12
N LYS A 173 18.35 7.37 -4.59
CA LYS A 173 18.52 6.97 -3.19
C LYS A 173 18.57 8.16 -2.23
N LEU A 174 18.22 7.91 -0.97
CA LEU A 174 18.43 8.85 0.12
C LEU A 174 19.94 9.02 0.38
N GLY A 175 20.39 10.28 0.57
CA GLY A 175 21.78 10.59 0.90
C GLY A 175 22.78 10.45 -0.24
N ASP A 176 22.33 10.17 -1.46
CA ASP A 176 23.20 10.11 -2.64
C ASP A 176 23.72 11.50 -3.00
N LYS A 177 25.04 11.69 -2.89
CA LYS A 177 25.72 12.97 -3.13
C LYS A 177 25.92 13.25 -4.62
N ASP A 178 25.84 12.23 -5.46
CA ASP A 178 26.00 12.33 -6.92
C ASP A 178 24.80 11.68 -7.62
N ALA A 179 23.61 12.03 -7.12
CA ALA A 179 22.36 11.49 -7.62
C ALA A 179 22.17 11.82 -9.11
N PRO A 180 21.70 10.86 -9.93
CA PRO A 180 21.44 11.09 -11.35
C PRO A 180 20.14 11.88 -11.60
N VAL A 181 19.49 12.38 -10.56
CA VAL A 181 18.23 13.12 -10.61
C VAL A 181 18.39 14.40 -9.81
N GLU A 182 17.99 15.51 -10.41
CA GLU A 182 17.91 16.78 -9.70
C GLU A 182 16.70 17.60 -10.15
N PHE A 183 16.31 18.57 -9.32
CA PHE A 183 15.24 19.50 -9.63
C PHE A 183 15.79 20.92 -9.71
N ARG A 184 15.57 21.59 -10.85
CA ARG A 184 15.90 23.00 -11.06
C ARG A 184 14.59 23.76 -11.26
N ASP A 185 14.29 24.72 -10.39
CA ASP A 185 13.05 25.52 -10.43
C ASP A 185 11.76 24.68 -10.58
N GLY A 186 11.71 23.53 -9.89
CA GLY A 186 10.58 22.60 -9.89
C GLY A 186 10.53 21.62 -11.08
N LYS A 187 11.40 21.78 -12.09
CA LYS A 187 11.53 20.87 -13.23
C LYS A 187 12.57 19.80 -12.93
N MET A 188 12.25 18.54 -13.20
CA MET A 188 13.16 17.41 -13.01
C MET A 188 14.10 17.25 -14.21
N PHE A 189 15.37 16.97 -13.91
CA PHE A 189 16.39 16.60 -14.87
C PHE A 189 16.96 15.23 -14.49
N VAL A 190 17.26 14.42 -15.50
CA VAL A 190 17.96 13.14 -15.33
C VAL A 190 19.28 13.17 -16.10
N ARG A 191 20.35 12.69 -15.47
CA ARG A 191 21.68 12.59 -16.09
C ARG A 191 21.73 11.42 -17.06
N GLY A 192 21.85 11.70 -18.35
CA GLY A 192 21.96 10.70 -19.41
C GLY A 192 23.31 9.99 -19.43
N GLU A 193 23.46 9.01 -20.32
CA GLU A 193 24.68 8.19 -20.44
C GLU A 193 25.92 8.99 -20.87
N LYS A 194 25.75 10.19 -21.46
CA LYS A 194 26.85 11.06 -21.88
C LYS A 194 27.06 12.22 -20.90
N GLU A 195 26.61 12.06 -19.65
CA GLU A 195 26.68 13.07 -18.58
C GLU A 195 25.90 14.37 -18.87
N GLU A 196 24.98 14.34 -19.84
CA GLU A 196 24.08 15.44 -20.15
C GLU A 196 22.85 15.42 -19.25
N TRP A 197 22.36 16.59 -18.85
CA TRP A 197 21.13 16.71 -18.07
C TRP A 197 19.93 16.87 -18.99
N VAL A 198 19.04 15.88 -18.99
CA VAL A 198 17.86 15.81 -19.86
C VAL A 198 16.62 16.27 -19.09
N GLU A 199 15.87 17.20 -19.67
CA GLU A 199 14.60 17.66 -19.10
C GLU A 199 13.53 16.58 -19.14
N ILE A 200 12.82 16.40 -18.03
CA ILE A 200 11.76 15.40 -17.91
C ILE A 200 10.39 16.09 -17.82
N LYS A 201 9.47 15.74 -18.72
CA LYS A 201 8.08 16.21 -18.66
C LYS A 201 7.24 15.44 -17.67
N ALA A 202 7.47 14.14 -17.56
CA ALA A 202 6.72 13.28 -16.66
C ALA A 202 7.55 12.10 -16.18
N ALA A 203 7.35 11.72 -14.92
CA ALA A 203 8.01 10.58 -14.32
C ALA A 203 7.06 9.70 -13.51
N PHE A 204 7.20 8.39 -13.71
CA PHE A 204 6.63 7.41 -12.79
C PHE A 204 7.51 7.34 -11.55
N ARG A 205 6.94 7.64 -10.37
CA ARG A 205 7.72 7.81 -9.14
C ARG A 205 7.55 6.61 -8.20
N TYR A 206 8.64 5.91 -7.96
CA TYR A 206 8.77 4.88 -6.92
C TYR A 206 9.89 5.22 -5.93
N VAL A 207 9.90 6.46 -5.47
CA VAL A 207 10.80 6.92 -4.41
C VAL A 207 10.03 6.87 -3.10
N THR A 208 10.55 6.12 -2.13
CA THR A 208 9.79 5.64 -0.97
C THR A 208 10.39 6.06 0.36
N GLN A 209 11.70 6.15 0.47
CA GLN A 209 12.44 6.49 1.68
C GLN A 209 12.64 8.01 1.72
N GLU A 210 11.89 8.66 2.61
CA GLU A 210 11.91 10.11 2.84
C GLU A 210 11.93 10.95 1.55
N PRO A 211 11.01 10.72 0.59
CA PRO A 211 11.08 11.37 -0.71
C PRO A 211 11.00 12.91 -0.64
N TRP A 212 10.44 13.47 0.43
CA TRP A 212 10.33 14.92 0.68
C TRP A 212 11.68 15.63 0.90
N THR A 213 12.74 14.88 1.19
CA THR A 213 14.10 15.43 1.32
C THR A 213 14.70 15.87 -0.01
N ARG A 214 14.14 15.38 -1.13
CA ARG A 214 14.75 15.52 -2.46
C ARG A 214 13.77 15.74 -3.61
N ILE A 215 12.47 15.51 -3.41
CA ILE A 215 11.42 15.81 -4.40
C ILE A 215 10.64 17.04 -3.93
N PRO A 216 10.61 18.12 -4.72
CA PRO A 216 9.88 19.34 -4.34
C PRO A 216 8.37 19.12 -4.41
N LYS A 217 7.65 19.85 -3.56
CA LYS A 217 6.20 20.07 -3.71
C LYS A 217 5.96 20.90 -4.97
N HIS A 218 4.78 20.78 -5.57
CA HIS A 218 4.38 21.52 -6.77
C HIS A 218 5.41 21.41 -7.92
N SER A 219 5.90 20.19 -8.16
CA SER A 219 6.81 19.95 -9.28
C SER A 219 6.14 20.36 -10.59
N LYS A 220 6.92 21.03 -11.45
CA LYS A 220 6.53 21.30 -12.84
C LYS A 220 6.45 20.00 -13.62
N THR A 221 7.43 19.11 -13.45
CA THR A 221 7.38 17.75 -13.99
C THR A 221 6.21 16.99 -13.38
N LEU A 222 5.39 16.37 -14.21
CA LEU A 222 4.31 15.51 -13.74
C LEU A 222 4.88 14.27 -13.03
N LEU A 223 4.49 14.04 -11.78
CA LEU A 223 4.88 12.85 -11.01
C LEU A 223 3.64 11.99 -10.71
N LEU A 224 3.74 10.68 -10.91
CA LEU A 224 2.74 9.72 -10.44
C LEU A 224 3.28 8.90 -9.26
N ASN A 225 2.80 9.06 -8.03
CA ASN A 225 2.03 10.22 -7.53
C ASN A 225 2.97 11.42 -7.22
N PRO A 226 2.42 12.65 -7.08
CA PRO A 226 3.13 13.78 -6.50
C PRO A 226 3.51 13.56 -5.02
N ILE A 227 4.41 14.38 -4.46
CA ILE A 227 4.91 14.24 -3.07
C ILE A 227 3.84 14.60 -2.03
N GLU A 228 2.92 15.47 -2.42
CA GLU A 228 1.74 15.89 -1.69
C GLU A 228 0.90 14.70 -1.24
N ALA A 229 0.73 13.67 -2.09
CA ALA A 229 0.03 12.45 -1.71
C ALA A 229 0.72 11.69 -0.56
N CYS A 230 2.06 11.73 -0.48
CA CYS A 230 2.78 11.13 0.65
C CYS A 230 2.53 11.93 1.93
N LEU A 231 2.71 13.25 1.84
CA LEU A 231 2.61 14.18 2.97
C LEU A 231 1.19 14.26 3.54
N ALA A 232 0.16 14.06 2.71
CA ALA A 232 -1.24 14.08 3.12
C ALA A 232 -1.75 12.78 3.77
N GLY A 233 -0.89 11.78 3.97
CA GLY A 233 -1.25 10.51 4.62
C GLY A 233 -0.98 9.26 3.78
N GLY A 234 -0.56 9.39 2.52
CA GLY A 234 -0.17 8.23 1.70
C GLY A 234 1.14 7.56 2.12
N ARG A 235 1.88 8.15 3.07
CA ARG A 235 3.05 7.55 3.73
C ARG A 235 3.16 7.85 5.23
N ASN A 236 2.59 8.97 5.69
CA ASN A 236 2.56 9.29 7.11
C ASN A 236 1.29 8.72 7.75
N LYS A 237 1.46 7.77 8.68
CA LYS A 237 0.34 7.04 9.31
C LYS A 237 -0.52 7.92 10.21
N GLU A 238 0.06 8.98 10.78
CA GLU A 238 -0.65 9.87 11.71
C GLU A 238 -1.63 10.75 10.93
N VAL A 239 -1.11 11.40 9.88
CA VAL A 239 -1.90 12.24 8.97
C VAL A 239 -3.00 11.40 8.28
N ALA A 240 -2.69 10.16 7.92
CA ALA A 240 -3.69 9.22 7.38
C ALA A 240 -4.82 8.95 8.37
N SER A 241 -4.48 8.67 9.63
CA SER A 241 -5.46 8.38 10.68
C SER A 241 -6.38 9.57 10.93
N GLU A 242 -5.87 10.80 10.91
CA GLU A 242 -6.70 12.00 11.04
C GLU A 242 -7.61 12.22 9.82
N ALA A 243 -7.12 11.95 8.61
CA ALA A 243 -7.96 11.99 7.41
C ALA A 243 -9.11 10.98 7.48
N TYR A 244 -8.88 9.78 8.03
CA TYR A 244 -9.92 8.77 8.19
C TYR A 244 -10.99 9.17 9.21
N ASP A 245 -10.60 9.81 10.32
CA ASP A 245 -11.55 10.30 11.33
C ASP A 245 -12.47 11.36 10.72
N ARG A 246 -11.90 12.35 10.01
CA ARG A 246 -12.68 13.37 9.30
C ARG A 246 -13.64 12.77 8.28
N PHE A 247 -13.21 11.77 7.52
CA PHE A 247 -14.09 11.04 6.62
C PHE A 247 -15.23 10.35 7.38
N ASN A 248 -14.94 9.67 8.48
CA ASN A 248 -15.95 8.96 9.25
C ASN A 248 -17.01 9.90 9.85
N GLU A 249 -16.59 11.09 10.29
CA GLU A 249 -17.50 12.14 10.77
C GLU A 249 -18.37 12.69 9.62
N GLU A 250 -17.76 13.03 8.48
CA GLU A 250 -18.48 13.60 7.33
C GLU A 250 -19.50 12.61 6.73
N PHE A 251 -19.14 11.34 6.66
CA PHE A 251 -19.94 10.31 5.98
C PHE A 251 -20.80 9.46 6.92
N GLU A 252 -20.86 9.78 8.23
CA GLU A 252 -21.69 9.06 9.21
C GLU A 252 -23.16 8.96 8.76
N SER A 253 -23.73 10.10 8.35
CA SER A 253 -25.12 10.19 7.87
C SER A 253 -25.37 9.41 6.56
N LYS A 254 -24.30 9.03 5.84
CA LYS A 254 -24.34 8.23 4.61
C LYS A 254 -24.20 6.73 4.87
N GLY A 255 -24.05 6.33 6.14
CA GLY A 255 -24.00 4.93 6.55
C GLY A 255 -22.77 4.17 6.05
N ILE A 256 -21.67 4.88 5.78
CA ILE A 256 -20.38 4.30 5.40
C ILE A 256 -19.28 4.86 6.30
N SER A 257 -18.26 4.06 6.54
CA SER A 257 -17.09 4.44 7.34
C SER A 257 -15.88 3.60 6.98
N ILE A 258 -14.71 4.18 7.18
CA ILE A 258 -13.41 3.50 7.19
C ILE A 258 -13.25 2.83 8.55
N PHE A 259 -13.09 1.53 8.54
CA PHE A 259 -12.92 0.71 9.74
C PHE A 259 -11.43 0.46 9.98
N THR A 260 -10.89 1.10 11.01
CA THR A 260 -9.50 0.97 11.47
C THR A 260 -9.45 0.44 12.89
N PRO A 261 -8.32 -0.13 13.34
CA PRO A 261 -8.10 -0.38 14.76
C PRO A 261 -8.15 0.92 15.56
N LYS A 262 -8.57 0.84 16.83
CA LYS A 262 -8.53 2.00 17.72
C LYS A 262 -7.12 2.58 17.75
N THR A 263 -6.99 3.88 17.46
CA THR A 263 -5.70 4.55 17.24
C THR A 263 -5.55 5.76 18.15
N TYR A 264 -4.39 5.91 18.76
CA TYR A 264 -3.95 7.10 19.49
C TYR A 264 -2.75 7.70 18.75
N ARG A 265 -2.81 9.01 18.49
CA ARG A 265 -1.79 9.78 17.77
C ARG A 265 -0.96 10.60 18.74
N ASN A 266 0.21 11.07 18.29
CA ASN A 266 1.07 11.98 19.04
C ASN A 266 1.43 11.47 20.45
N VAL A 267 1.68 10.17 20.59
CA VAL A 267 2.05 9.59 21.89
C VAL A 267 3.56 9.77 22.10
N PRO A 268 4.01 10.57 23.08
CA PRO A 268 5.44 10.74 23.35
C PRO A 268 6.07 9.44 23.86
N TYR A 269 7.37 9.27 23.64
CA TYR A 269 8.16 8.13 24.16
C TYR A 269 7.88 7.87 25.65
N GLY A 270 7.89 8.93 26.47
CA GLY A 270 7.68 8.84 27.92
C GLY A 270 6.28 8.37 28.36
N GLU A 271 5.29 8.39 27.45
CA GLU A 271 3.92 7.95 27.74
C GLU A 271 3.64 6.52 27.28
N LEU A 272 4.54 5.88 26.52
CA LEU A 272 4.31 4.56 25.94
C LEU A 272 3.87 3.51 26.98
N GLN A 273 4.54 3.47 28.15
CA GLN A 273 4.19 2.53 29.23
C GLN A 273 2.76 2.78 29.76
N SER A 274 2.34 4.04 29.88
CA SER A 274 0.99 4.38 30.36
C SER A 274 -0.09 3.94 29.36
N TYR A 275 0.21 4.02 28.04
CA TYR A 275 -0.69 3.52 27.01
C TYR A 275 -0.77 2.00 27.00
N PHE A 276 0.35 1.30 27.23
CA PHE A 276 0.37 -0.15 27.38
C PHE A 276 -0.59 -0.61 28.49
N GLU A 277 -0.52 0.03 29.65
CA GLU A 277 -1.41 -0.23 30.79
C GLU A 277 -2.86 0.12 30.48
N LYS A 278 -3.11 1.30 29.89
CA LYS A 278 -4.44 1.76 29.46
C LYS A 278 -5.10 0.80 28.46
N MET A 279 -4.32 0.11 27.64
CA MET A 279 -4.80 -0.85 26.64
C MET A 279 -4.89 -2.30 27.17
N GLY A 280 -4.68 -2.49 28.47
CA GLY A 280 -4.81 -3.80 29.12
C GLY A 280 -3.65 -4.74 28.84
N GLY A 281 -2.45 -4.20 28.62
CA GLY A 281 -1.23 -4.99 28.46
C GLY A 281 -0.99 -5.52 27.05
N SER A 282 -1.60 -4.92 26.03
CA SER A 282 -1.30 -5.24 24.62
C SER A 282 -1.57 -4.07 23.68
N MET A 283 -0.65 -3.81 22.74
CA MET A 283 -0.80 -2.75 21.75
C MET A 283 0.14 -2.96 20.56
N VAL A 284 0.00 -2.11 19.55
CA VAL A 284 0.95 -1.96 18.44
C VAL A 284 1.53 -0.55 18.47
N ILE A 285 2.85 -0.43 18.58
CA ILE A 285 3.57 0.84 18.46
C ILE A 285 4.02 1.01 17.02
N LYS A 286 3.78 2.17 16.42
CA LYS A 286 4.21 2.50 15.06
C LYS A 286 4.93 3.84 15.01
N VAL A 287 6.09 3.85 14.39
CA VAL A 287 6.78 5.06 13.94
C VAL A 287 6.00 5.64 12.73
N PRO A 288 5.63 6.94 12.73
CA PRO A 288 4.76 7.52 11.70
C PRO A 288 5.28 7.35 10.27
N ASP A 289 6.55 7.68 10.01
CA ASP A 289 7.15 7.74 8.67
C ASP A 289 7.90 6.45 8.25
N SER A 290 7.99 5.47 9.15
CA SER A 290 8.63 4.19 8.84
C SER A 290 7.84 3.36 7.82
N ASN A 291 8.52 2.47 7.10
CA ASN A 291 7.92 1.66 6.04
C ASN A 291 8.35 0.19 6.11
N ALA A 292 7.61 -0.69 5.42
CA ALA A 292 7.93 -2.12 5.26
C ALA A 292 8.08 -2.90 6.59
N GLY A 293 7.34 -2.50 7.63
CA GLY A 293 7.36 -3.15 8.94
C GLY A 293 8.48 -2.73 9.87
N GLN A 294 9.38 -1.87 9.42
CA GLN A 294 10.36 -1.25 10.31
C GLN A 294 9.66 -0.25 11.22
N GLY A 295 10.08 -0.14 12.48
CA GLY A 295 9.42 0.74 13.45
C GLY A 295 7.97 0.35 13.75
N VAL A 296 7.62 -0.94 13.63
CA VAL A 296 6.33 -1.48 14.08
C VAL A 296 6.62 -2.55 15.13
N TYR A 297 6.09 -2.37 16.33
CA TYR A 297 6.27 -3.29 17.45
C TYR A 297 4.92 -3.79 17.90
N THR A 298 4.69 -5.10 17.80
CA THR A 298 3.57 -5.75 18.47
C THR A 298 4.02 -6.05 19.90
N VAL A 299 3.20 -5.68 20.88
CA VAL A 299 3.50 -5.83 22.31
C VAL A 299 2.35 -6.56 22.96
N VAL A 300 2.60 -7.72 23.56
CA VAL A 300 1.59 -8.52 24.28
C VAL A 300 1.92 -8.81 25.74
N ASN A 301 3.07 -8.35 26.22
CA ASN A 301 3.53 -8.54 27.59
C ASN A 301 4.62 -7.51 27.95
N GLN A 302 4.98 -7.42 29.22
CA GLN A 302 5.97 -6.45 29.70
C GLN A 302 7.37 -6.69 29.10
N LYS A 303 7.77 -7.95 28.83
CA LYS A 303 9.08 -8.24 28.22
C LYS A 303 9.20 -7.62 26.83
N GLU A 304 8.14 -7.71 26.01
CA GLU A 304 8.11 -7.06 24.70
C GLU A 304 8.03 -5.53 24.81
N MET A 305 7.36 -5.03 25.85
CA MET A 305 7.29 -3.60 26.12
C MET A 305 8.67 -3.03 26.46
N ASP A 306 9.39 -3.69 27.37
CA ASP A 306 10.76 -3.30 27.77
C ASP A 306 11.71 -3.33 26.57
N PHE A 307 11.57 -4.34 25.70
CA PHE A 307 12.32 -4.42 24.45
C PHE A 307 12.00 -3.26 23.51
N ALA A 308 10.71 -2.96 23.28
CA ALA A 308 10.31 -1.86 22.42
C ALA A 308 10.81 -0.50 22.94
N LEU A 309 10.73 -0.26 24.26
CA LEU A 309 11.28 0.95 24.88
C LEU A 309 12.80 1.05 24.66
N ALA A 310 13.54 -0.03 24.86
CA ALA A 310 14.99 -0.05 24.64
C ALA A 310 15.36 0.27 23.19
N GLU A 311 14.64 -0.29 22.21
CA GLU A 311 14.88 -0.03 20.79
C GLU A 311 14.55 1.42 20.40
N LEU A 312 13.51 2.01 21.01
CA LEU A 312 13.03 3.36 20.69
C LEU A 312 13.77 4.48 21.46
N ALA A 313 14.57 4.13 22.48
CA ALA A 313 15.26 5.11 23.34
C ALA A 313 16.29 6.01 22.61
N HIS A 314 16.64 5.69 21.35
CA HIS A 314 17.61 6.46 20.57
C HIS A 314 17.09 7.82 20.10
N ASP A 315 15.76 8.02 20.05
CA ASP A 315 15.12 9.29 19.69
C ASP A 315 13.94 9.59 20.64
N PRO A 316 14.20 10.13 21.85
CA PRO A 316 13.16 10.35 22.85
C PRO A 316 12.18 11.49 22.51
N ASP A 317 12.51 12.32 21.53
CA ASP A 317 11.66 13.42 21.04
C ASP A 317 10.68 12.93 19.95
N GLU A 318 10.86 11.71 19.44
CA GLU A 318 9.96 11.08 18.49
C GLU A 318 8.58 10.80 19.12
N VAL A 319 7.52 11.04 18.34
CA VAL A 319 6.14 10.72 18.71
C VAL A 319 5.64 9.51 17.94
N PHE A 320 4.84 8.69 18.62
CA PHE A 320 4.39 7.40 18.11
C PHE A 320 2.88 7.38 17.87
N ILE A 321 2.48 6.43 17.04
CA ILE A 321 1.09 6.03 16.88
C ILE A 321 0.90 4.71 17.60
N ILE A 322 -0.08 4.67 18.50
CA ILE A 322 -0.45 3.47 19.23
C ILE A 322 -1.76 2.95 18.67
N GLN A 323 -1.76 1.70 18.22
CA GLN A 323 -2.96 1.04 17.73
C GLN A 323 -3.34 -0.17 18.59
N GLU A 324 -4.63 -0.45 18.63
CA GLU A 324 -5.15 -1.68 19.18
C GLU A 324 -4.56 -2.87 18.43
N LEU A 325 -4.02 -3.81 19.21
CA LEU A 325 -3.61 -5.09 18.69
C LEU A 325 -4.86 -5.91 18.37
N ILE A 326 -4.96 -6.34 17.12
CA ILE A 326 -5.94 -7.34 16.72
C ILE A 326 -5.42 -8.68 17.23
N HIS A 327 -6.08 -9.24 18.26
CA HIS A 327 -5.61 -10.46 18.89
C HIS A 327 -5.78 -11.68 17.97
N SER A 328 -5.07 -12.77 18.28
CA SER A 328 -5.24 -14.05 17.58
C SER A 328 -6.58 -14.71 17.89
N ASN A 329 -7.08 -14.53 19.11
CA ASN A 329 -8.31 -15.15 19.60
C ASN A 329 -9.06 -14.21 20.54
N TYR A 330 -10.30 -14.58 20.83
CA TYR A 330 -11.10 -13.97 21.89
C TYR A 330 -10.36 -14.03 23.25
N THR A 331 -10.46 -12.95 24.01
CA THR A 331 -10.00 -12.87 25.41
C THR A 331 -11.21 -12.71 26.31
N GLU A 332 -11.34 -13.55 27.33
CA GLU A 332 -12.46 -13.51 28.26
C GLU A 332 -12.56 -12.16 28.98
N GLY A 333 -13.79 -11.64 29.12
CA GLY A 333 -14.06 -10.38 29.83
C GLY A 333 -13.97 -9.11 28.98
N LYS A 334 -13.68 -9.21 27.68
CA LYS A 334 -13.77 -8.07 26.74
C LYS A 334 -15.16 -7.95 26.10
N ASP A 335 -15.50 -6.75 25.61
CA ASP A 335 -16.77 -6.51 24.92
C ASP A 335 -16.88 -7.38 23.65
N PRO A 336 -17.89 -8.25 23.54
CA PRO A 336 -18.03 -9.16 22.41
C PRO A 336 -18.34 -8.47 21.06
N ALA A 337 -18.88 -7.24 21.08
CA ALA A 337 -19.21 -6.48 19.88
C ALA A 337 -18.01 -5.68 19.35
N ASP A 338 -17.19 -5.15 20.26
CA ASP A 338 -16.13 -4.20 19.94
C ASP A 338 -14.71 -4.79 19.95
N THR A 339 -14.55 -6.04 20.38
CA THR A 339 -13.25 -6.73 20.36
C THR A 339 -13.08 -7.55 19.10
N TRP A 340 -12.12 -7.17 18.26
CA TRP A 340 -11.82 -7.82 16.99
C TRP A 340 -10.57 -8.69 17.08
N TYR A 341 -10.62 -9.86 16.45
CA TYR A 341 -9.51 -10.79 16.35
C TYR A 341 -9.34 -11.28 14.91
N HIS A 342 -8.13 -11.73 14.59
CA HIS A 342 -7.82 -12.26 13.27
C HIS A 342 -8.69 -13.47 12.96
N LEU A 343 -9.30 -13.50 11.77
CA LEU A 343 -10.02 -14.70 11.31
C LEU A 343 -9.03 -15.84 10.98
N GLY A 344 -7.85 -15.48 10.47
CA GLY A 344 -6.81 -16.40 10.07
C GLY A 344 -7.09 -17.15 8.77
N THR A 345 -6.07 -17.80 8.22
CA THR A 345 -6.24 -18.70 7.07
C THR A 345 -7.11 -19.89 7.43
N ILE A 346 -7.72 -20.54 6.42
CA ILE A 346 -8.27 -21.89 6.59
C ILE A 346 -7.16 -22.79 7.18
N PRO A 347 -7.44 -23.58 8.24
CA PRO A 347 -6.44 -24.43 8.86
C PRO A 347 -5.85 -25.43 7.85
N ASP A 348 -4.53 -25.62 7.90
CA ASP A 348 -3.85 -26.62 7.09
C ASP A 348 -4.10 -28.05 7.60
N SER A 349 -3.48 -29.06 6.96
CA SER A 349 -3.61 -30.47 7.37
C SER A 349 -3.08 -30.79 8.77
N LYS A 350 -2.33 -29.86 9.39
CA LYS A 350 -1.86 -29.94 10.78
C LYS A 350 -2.72 -29.08 11.72
N GLY A 351 -3.84 -28.55 11.22
CA GLY A 351 -4.74 -27.67 11.97
C GLY A 351 -4.18 -26.27 12.20
N ARG A 352 -3.13 -25.83 11.49
CA ARG A 352 -2.50 -24.52 11.71
C ARG A 352 -3.20 -23.44 10.90
N SER A 353 -3.54 -22.32 11.56
CA SER A 353 -4.10 -21.12 10.91
C SER A 353 -3.16 -19.94 11.13
N PHE A 354 -2.98 -19.09 10.12
CA PHE A 354 -2.02 -17.98 10.14
C PHE A 354 -2.73 -16.64 9.99
N ALA A 355 -2.20 -15.58 10.61
CA ALA A 355 -2.65 -14.23 10.30
C ALA A 355 -2.25 -13.93 8.86
N PHE A 356 -3.10 -13.19 8.16
CA PHE A 356 -2.79 -12.72 6.83
C PHE A 356 -3.36 -11.34 6.61
N ASP A 357 -2.71 -10.60 5.71
CA ASP A 357 -3.22 -9.34 5.20
C ASP A 357 -3.71 -9.49 3.75
N LEU A 358 -4.38 -8.46 3.25
CA LEU A 358 -4.69 -8.28 1.85
C LEU A 358 -4.06 -6.95 1.43
N ARG A 359 -3.04 -7.00 0.58
CA ARG A 359 -2.56 -5.82 -0.14
C ARG A 359 -3.44 -5.61 -1.35
N MET A 360 -4.32 -4.62 -1.30
CA MET A 360 -5.19 -4.26 -2.42
C MET A 360 -4.66 -3.01 -3.11
N MET A 361 -4.20 -3.16 -4.34
CA MET A 361 -3.77 -2.06 -5.19
C MET A 361 -4.91 -1.60 -6.09
N MET A 362 -4.97 -0.29 -6.31
CA MET A 362 -5.99 0.36 -7.14
C MET A 362 -5.40 1.56 -7.86
N HIS A 363 -6.13 2.04 -8.86
CA HIS A 363 -5.75 3.21 -9.63
C HIS A 363 -6.95 3.98 -10.13
N ALA A 364 -6.74 5.27 -10.38
CA ALA A 364 -7.71 6.18 -10.95
C ALA A 364 -7.70 6.09 -12.47
N THR A 365 -8.87 5.93 -13.07
CA THR A 365 -9.10 5.93 -14.52
C THR A 365 -10.07 7.04 -14.89
N GLU A 366 -10.31 7.26 -16.19
CA GLU A 366 -11.32 8.23 -16.64
C GLU A 366 -12.75 7.86 -16.21
N ASP A 367 -13.00 6.58 -15.87
CA ASP A 367 -14.28 6.12 -15.33
C ASP A 367 -14.36 6.19 -13.80
N GLY A 368 -13.23 6.47 -13.11
CA GLY A 368 -13.10 6.44 -11.65
C GLY A 368 -12.11 5.37 -11.16
N MET A 369 -12.23 4.98 -9.89
CA MET A 369 -11.32 4.04 -9.24
C MET A 369 -11.56 2.60 -9.70
N ARG A 370 -10.47 1.87 -9.99
CA ARG A 370 -10.50 0.46 -10.39
C ARG A 370 -9.52 -0.40 -9.57
N PRO A 371 -9.86 -1.67 -9.26
CA PRO A 371 -8.90 -2.58 -8.65
C PRO A 371 -7.84 -2.99 -9.68
N LEU A 372 -6.58 -3.02 -9.24
CA LEU A 372 -5.43 -3.20 -10.12
C LEU A 372 -4.73 -4.53 -9.88
N ALA A 373 -4.34 -4.80 -8.62
CA ALA A 373 -3.67 -6.03 -8.20
C ALA A 373 -4.07 -6.35 -6.76
N ILE A 374 -4.06 -7.65 -6.41
CA ILE A 374 -4.31 -8.09 -5.05
C ILE A 374 -3.53 -9.36 -4.73
N TYR A 375 -2.94 -9.38 -3.55
CA TYR A 375 -2.27 -10.56 -2.99
C TYR A 375 -2.31 -10.51 -1.47
N SER A 376 -1.95 -11.62 -0.84
CA SER A 376 -1.89 -11.73 0.62
C SER A 376 -0.50 -12.14 1.08
N ARG A 377 -0.14 -11.72 2.28
CA ARG A 377 1.05 -12.18 2.98
C ARG A 377 0.60 -12.78 4.30
N LYS A 378 1.19 -13.92 4.70
CA LYS A 378 0.90 -14.57 5.98
C LYS A 378 2.02 -14.40 7.01
N SER A 379 1.67 -14.52 8.28
CA SER A 379 2.60 -14.57 9.40
C SER A 379 3.54 -15.78 9.32
N GLY A 380 4.67 -15.71 10.03
CA GLY A 380 5.64 -16.82 10.13
C GLY A 380 5.13 -17.95 11.02
N PHE A 381 4.36 -17.60 12.05
CA PHE A 381 3.88 -18.51 13.07
C PHE A 381 2.34 -18.59 13.11
N PRO A 382 1.74 -19.77 13.41
CA PRO A 382 0.29 -19.92 13.52
C PRO A 382 -0.34 -19.11 14.65
N LEU A 383 -1.55 -18.58 14.42
CA LEU A 383 -2.37 -17.86 15.40
C LEU A 383 -2.89 -18.76 16.54
N ASN A 384 -3.03 -20.05 16.25
CA ASN A 384 -3.71 -21.01 17.12
C ASN A 384 -2.73 -22.00 17.78
N GLN A 385 -1.48 -21.56 18.00
CA GLN A 385 -0.47 -22.31 18.73
C GLN A 385 0.17 -21.43 19.82
N PRO A 386 0.59 -22.02 20.95
CA PRO A 386 1.40 -21.28 21.93
C PRO A 386 2.68 -20.77 21.27
N LEU A 387 2.98 -19.49 21.48
CA LEU A 387 4.23 -18.89 21.03
C LEU A 387 5.39 -19.44 21.87
N PRO A 388 6.46 -19.96 21.25
CA PRO A 388 7.67 -20.37 21.97
C PRO A 388 8.30 -19.21 22.76
N GLU A 389 8.96 -19.51 23.89
CA GLU A 389 9.53 -18.49 24.80
C GLU A 389 10.62 -17.62 24.17
N ASP A 390 11.28 -18.13 23.12
CA ASP A 390 12.33 -17.49 22.34
C ASP A 390 11.78 -16.66 21.15
N MET A 391 10.47 -16.71 20.89
CA MET A 391 9.80 -15.92 19.87
C MET A 391 9.06 -14.73 20.47
N ASN A 392 8.74 -13.75 19.61
CA ASN A 392 7.94 -12.59 19.98
C ASN A 392 6.65 -12.54 19.14
N SER A 393 5.72 -11.70 19.55
CA SER A 393 4.38 -11.58 18.98
C SER A 393 4.39 -11.16 17.51
N TRP A 394 5.48 -10.57 17.01
CA TRP A 394 5.62 -10.24 15.59
C TRP A 394 5.59 -11.48 14.71
N GLU A 395 6.09 -12.62 15.19
CA GLU A 395 6.05 -13.88 14.45
C GLU A 395 4.61 -14.34 14.16
N VAL A 396 3.66 -13.97 15.03
CA VAL A 396 2.24 -14.32 14.94
C VAL A 396 1.44 -13.30 14.11
N TYR A 397 1.72 -12.01 14.28
CA TYR A 397 0.89 -10.93 13.72
C TYR A 397 1.54 -10.21 12.53
N GLY A 398 2.87 -10.26 12.41
CA GLY A 398 3.65 -9.61 11.36
C GLY A 398 3.57 -10.35 10.03
N THR A 399 3.02 -9.70 9.00
CA THR A 399 2.86 -10.29 7.66
C THR A 399 3.91 -9.79 6.65
N ASN A 400 4.81 -8.90 7.04
CA ASN A 400 5.80 -8.35 6.11
C ASN A 400 6.79 -9.40 5.63
N LEU A 401 7.05 -9.41 4.31
CA LEU A 401 7.93 -10.40 3.67
C LEU A 401 9.42 -10.06 3.78
N SER A 402 9.74 -8.78 4.01
CA SER A 402 11.12 -8.30 4.11
C SER A 402 11.75 -8.82 5.41
N ILE A 403 12.85 -9.55 5.28
CA ILE A 403 13.67 -10.02 6.39
C ILE A 403 15.01 -9.31 6.30
N LYS A 404 15.45 -8.71 7.42
CA LYS A 404 16.78 -8.13 7.54
C LYS A 404 17.76 -9.27 7.85
N GLY A 405 18.65 -9.58 6.91
CA GLY A 405 19.77 -10.50 7.11
C GLY A 405 21.08 -9.75 7.33
N ASP A 406 22.16 -10.50 7.60
CA ASP A 406 23.49 -9.96 7.90
C ASP A 406 24.10 -9.18 6.71
N ASP A 407 23.83 -9.63 5.48
CA ASP A 407 24.32 -9.03 4.22
C ASP A 407 23.30 -8.11 3.53
N GLY A 408 22.22 -7.73 4.23
CA GLY A 408 21.15 -6.88 3.69
C GLY A 408 19.78 -7.56 3.70
N TRP A 409 18.89 -7.11 2.83
CA TRP A 409 17.48 -7.53 2.85
C TRP A 409 17.23 -8.78 2.00
N THR A 410 16.56 -9.77 2.58
CA THR A 410 16.00 -10.95 1.87
C THR A 410 14.48 -10.97 1.94
N TYR A 411 13.82 -11.85 1.16
CA TYR A 411 12.36 -11.97 1.07
C TYR A 411 11.90 -13.39 1.36
N ALA A 412 10.92 -13.53 2.26
CA ALA A 412 10.23 -14.80 2.53
C ALA A 412 9.09 -15.03 1.52
N ASP A 413 9.43 -15.41 0.29
CA ASP A 413 8.45 -15.61 -0.78
C ASP A 413 7.48 -16.77 -0.49
N GLU A 414 7.85 -17.72 0.36
CA GLU A 414 6.99 -18.81 0.83
C GLU A 414 5.81 -18.33 1.68
N ARG A 415 5.88 -17.11 2.24
CA ARG A 415 4.77 -16.45 2.96
C ARG A 415 3.85 -15.64 2.05
N LEU A 416 4.19 -15.50 0.77
CA LEU A 416 3.31 -14.91 -0.23
C LEU A 416 2.20 -15.89 -0.63
N ILE A 417 0.96 -15.44 -0.50
CA ILE A 417 -0.25 -16.14 -0.95
C ILE A 417 -0.78 -15.43 -2.20
N LEU A 418 -0.64 -16.10 -3.35
CA LEU A 418 -1.14 -15.62 -4.63
C LEU A 418 -2.65 -15.78 -4.72
N PHE A 419 -3.32 -14.90 -5.46
CA PHE A 419 -4.75 -14.99 -5.74
C PHE A 419 -5.02 -15.89 -6.96
N ASP A 420 -4.42 -17.08 -6.91
CA ASP A 420 -4.49 -18.10 -7.95
C ASP A 420 -5.43 -19.25 -7.57
N VAL A 421 -5.71 -20.14 -8.52
CA VAL A 421 -6.59 -21.31 -8.34
C VAL A 421 -6.17 -22.21 -7.17
N ARG A 422 -4.88 -22.25 -6.83
CA ARG A 422 -4.35 -23.18 -5.81
C ARG A 422 -4.45 -22.60 -4.40
N ASN A 423 -4.23 -21.30 -4.26
CA ASN A 423 -3.97 -20.65 -2.98
C ASN A 423 -5.15 -19.82 -2.47
N PHE A 424 -6.01 -19.30 -3.35
CA PHE A 424 -7.07 -18.36 -2.95
C PHE A 424 -8.03 -18.94 -1.90
N ALA A 425 -8.35 -20.23 -1.98
CA ALA A 425 -9.22 -20.92 -1.03
C ALA A 425 -8.68 -20.90 0.41
N LEU A 426 -7.36 -20.76 0.61
CA LEU A 426 -6.74 -20.68 1.94
C LEU A 426 -7.16 -19.42 2.70
N LEU A 427 -7.59 -18.37 2.00
CA LEU A 427 -7.92 -17.08 2.60
C LEU A 427 -9.37 -17.03 3.11
N GLY A 428 -10.23 -17.96 2.69
CA GLY A 428 -11.65 -17.97 3.04
C GLY A 428 -12.41 -16.71 2.58
N LEU A 429 -11.94 -16.05 1.52
CA LEU A 429 -12.52 -14.82 0.98
C LEU A 429 -13.51 -15.11 -0.15
N GLY A 430 -14.62 -14.37 -0.19
CA GLY A 430 -15.56 -14.33 -1.29
C GLY A 430 -15.54 -13.00 -2.04
N ILE A 431 -16.41 -12.89 -3.05
CA ILE A 431 -16.52 -11.67 -3.88
C ILE A 431 -16.99 -10.47 -3.04
N ASP A 432 -17.78 -10.74 -2.01
CA ASP A 432 -18.34 -9.71 -1.12
C ASP A 432 -17.26 -9.07 -0.26
N GLU A 433 -16.33 -9.85 0.28
CA GLU A 433 -15.16 -9.33 1.00
C GLU A 433 -14.26 -8.52 0.05
N LEU A 434 -14.04 -8.95 -1.20
CA LEU A 434 -13.24 -8.20 -2.17
C LEU A 434 -13.89 -6.85 -2.52
N ILE A 435 -15.20 -6.81 -2.77
CA ILE A 435 -15.95 -5.57 -3.03
C ILE A 435 -15.90 -4.64 -1.81
N ARG A 436 -16.13 -5.18 -0.61
CA ARG A 436 -16.08 -4.40 0.64
C ARG A 436 -14.68 -3.84 0.89
N GLY A 437 -13.65 -4.66 0.70
CA GLY A 437 -12.26 -4.24 0.79
C GLY A 437 -11.98 -3.09 -0.16
N PHE A 438 -12.36 -3.23 -1.43
CA PHE A 438 -12.14 -2.23 -2.46
C PHE A 438 -12.82 -0.89 -2.19
N ILE A 439 -14.10 -0.90 -1.80
CA ILE A 439 -14.84 0.32 -1.47
C ILE A 439 -14.22 1.01 -0.26
N GLN A 440 -13.82 0.26 0.77
CA GLN A 440 -13.11 0.82 1.91
C GLN A 440 -11.75 1.40 1.54
N SER A 441 -11.02 0.74 0.66
CA SER A 441 -9.77 1.25 0.12
C SER A 441 -9.97 2.55 -0.66
N ILE A 442 -11.06 2.69 -1.42
CA ILE A 442 -11.44 3.94 -2.09
C ILE A 442 -11.75 5.04 -1.06
N MET A 443 -12.49 4.74 0.01
CA MET A 443 -12.79 5.71 1.07
C MET A 443 -11.50 6.27 1.69
N ALA A 444 -10.51 5.40 1.95
CA ALA A 444 -9.20 5.80 2.47
C ALA A 444 -8.42 6.71 1.50
N VAL A 445 -8.43 6.36 0.21
CA VAL A 445 -7.80 7.19 -0.84
C VAL A 445 -8.49 8.54 -0.96
N TYR A 446 -9.83 8.56 -0.96
CA TYR A 446 -10.61 9.79 -0.99
C TYR A 446 -10.26 10.68 0.20
N ALA A 447 -10.25 10.14 1.41
CA ALA A 447 -9.92 10.88 2.63
C ALA A 447 -8.53 11.54 2.55
N ILE A 448 -7.51 10.79 2.14
CA ILE A 448 -6.13 11.30 2.00
C ILE A 448 -6.04 12.32 0.86
N ASP A 449 -6.72 12.10 -0.25
CA ASP A 449 -6.71 13.03 -1.38
C ASP A 449 -7.42 14.35 -1.06
N GLN A 450 -8.55 14.31 -0.34
CA GLN A 450 -9.22 15.51 0.17
C GLN A 450 -8.33 16.27 1.16
N ASN A 451 -7.61 15.55 2.03
CA ASN A 451 -6.62 16.18 2.89
C ASN A 451 -5.49 16.84 2.08
N ALA A 452 -5.02 16.22 1.00
CA ALA A 452 -4.03 16.80 0.10
C ALA A 452 -4.54 18.08 -0.58
N ILE A 453 -5.79 18.05 -1.07
CA ILE A 453 -6.46 19.21 -1.66
C ILE A 453 -6.53 20.35 -0.63
N HIS A 454 -7.02 20.06 0.58
CA HIS A 454 -7.13 21.07 1.63
C HIS A 454 -5.77 21.68 2.03
N THR A 455 -4.71 20.87 2.05
CA THR A 455 -3.39 21.30 2.52
C THR A 455 -2.57 22.03 1.45
N PHE A 456 -2.70 21.62 0.18
CA PHE A 456 -1.77 22.02 -0.88
C PHE A 456 -2.41 22.84 -2.00
N ASP A 457 -3.74 22.91 -2.10
CA ASP A 457 -4.37 23.86 -3.01
C ASP A 457 -4.42 25.26 -2.39
N LYS A 458 -3.86 26.24 -3.13
CA LYS A 458 -3.80 27.65 -2.72
C LYS A 458 -5.17 28.29 -2.48
N GLU A 459 -6.27 27.65 -2.89
CA GLU A 459 -7.64 28.11 -2.72
C GLU A 459 -8.37 27.47 -1.51
N ALA A 460 -7.77 26.49 -0.83
CA ALA A 460 -8.41 25.82 0.31
C ALA A 460 -8.21 26.55 1.66
N SER A 461 -7.44 27.64 1.68
CA SER A 461 -7.18 28.45 2.88
C SER A 461 -8.01 29.75 2.96
N ILE A 462 -9.20 29.78 2.36
CA ILE A 462 -10.17 30.86 2.58
C ILE A 462 -11.59 30.26 2.68
N VAL A 463 -11.96 29.77 3.87
CA VAL A 463 -13.26 30.05 4.53
C VAL A 463 -13.04 30.01 6.03
#